data_AF-A0A954BDF4-F1
#
_entry.id   AF-A0A954BDF4-F1
#
_cell.length_a   1.000
_cell.length_b   1.000
_cell.length_c   1.000
_cell.angle_alpha   90.00
_cell.angle_beta   90.00
_cell.angle_gamma   90.00
#
_symmetry.space_group_name_H-M   'P 1'
#
loop_
_entity.id
_entity.type
_entity.pdbx_description
1 polymer ?
#
loop_
_entity_poly.entity_id
_entity_poly.type
_entity_poly.pdbx_seq_one_letter_code
_entity_poly.pdbx_strand_id
1 'polypeptide(L)'
;EYWEATKDYWAGVRAIWSKMEAENASFGLTIQGEPADLYNPLLELAEKVREGEEPAASADVEAGAVIAKFTTTHPAPLNERIARVE
;
A
#
# COMPACT_ATOMS: atom_id res chain seq x y z
N GLU A 1 18.51 4.97 11.64
CA GLU A 1 18.16 6.35 11.23
C GLU A 1 16.98 6.38 10.27
N TYR A 2 17.00 5.65 9.15
CA TYR A 2 15.88 5.54 8.20
C TYR A 2 14.50 5.31 8.86
N TRP A 3 14.36 4.24 9.66
CA TRP A 3 13.08 3.88 10.28
C TRP A 3 12.57 4.92 11.26
N GLU A 4 13.47 5.62 11.96
CA GLU A 4 13.09 6.70 12.86
C GLU A 4 12.64 7.94 12.08
N ALA A 5 13.34 8.27 10.99
CA ALA A 5 13.01 9.41 10.13
C ALA A 5 11.69 9.23 9.37
N THR A 6 11.30 7.98 9.09
CA THR A 6 10.09 7.64 8.31
C THR A 6 8.97 7.06 9.17
N LYS A 7 9.11 7.04 10.50
CA LYS A 7 8.19 6.34 11.42
C LYS A 7 6.74 6.80 11.28
N ASP A 8 6.53 8.10 11.11
CA ASP A 8 5.19 8.70 11.08
C ASP A 8 4.51 8.36 9.75
N TYR A 9 5.26 8.41 8.65
CA TYR A 9 4.80 7.94 7.33
C TYR A 9 4.41 6.45 7.37
N TRP A 10 5.26 5.58 7.92
CA TRP A 10 4.91 4.15 8.04
C TRP A 10 3.74 3.90 9.00
N ALA A 11 3.50 4.77 9.97
CA ALA A 11 2.30 4.72 10.79
C ALA A 11 1.04 5.05 9.96
N GLY A 12 1.11 6.06 9.09
CA GLY A 12 0.06 6.40 8.12
C GLY A 12 -0.25 5.25 7.15
N VAL A 13 0.79 4.66 6.54
CA VAL A 13 0.64 3.49 5.66
C VAL A 13 -0.05 2.33 6.37
N ARG A 14 0.34 2.01 7.62
CA ARG A 14 -0.33 0.96 8.40
C ARG A 14 -1.78 1.30 8.71
N ALA A 15 -2.09 2.57 9.01
CA ALA A 15 -3.45 2.99 9.29
C ALA A 15 -4.39 2.77 8.09
N ILE A 16 -3.89 2.92 6.86
CA ILE A 16 -4.65 2.63 5.63
C ILE A 16 -5.05 1.16 5.58
N TRP A 17 -4.10 0.25 5.82
CA TRP A 17 -4.37 -1.19 5.88
C TRP A 17 -5.32 -1.56 7.02
N SER A 18 -5.08 -1.01 8.22
CA SER A 18 -5.97 -1.24 9.37
C SER A 18 -7.40 -0.77 9.11
N LYS A 19 -7.58 0.35 8.40
CA LYS A 19 -8.89 0.83 8.00
C LYS A 19 -9.58 -0.14 7.04
N MET A 20 -8.86 -0.64 6.04
CA MET A 20 -9.41 -1.63 5.11
C MET A 20 -9.85 -2.91 5.81
N GLU A 21 -9.05 -3.40 6.76
CA GLU A 21 -9.38 -4.58 7.57
C GLU A 21 -10.62 -4.34 8.45
N ALA A 22 -10.75 -3.15 9.05
CA ALA A 22 -11.89 -2.81 9.89
C ALA A 22 -13.21 -2.61 9.10
N GLU A 23 -13.14 -2.08 7.88
CA GLU A 23 -14.32 -1.68 7.10
C GLU A 23 -14.83 -2.77 6.15
N ASN A 24 -14.04 -3.81 5.85
CA ASN A 24 -14.36 -4.78 4.82
C ASN A 24 -14.23 -6.22 5.32
N ALA A 25 -15.22 -7.06 5.03
CA ALA A 25 -15.17 -8.49 5.36
C ALA A 25 -14.03 -9.24 4.61
N SER A 26 -13.58 -8.69 3.48
CA SER A 26 -12.46 -9.20 2.69
C SER A 26 -11.79 -8.09 1.93
N PHE A 27 -10.48 -8.20 1.71
CA PHE A 27 -9.75 -7.39 0.77
C PHE A 27 -8.57 -8.19 0.20
N GLY A 28 -8.01 -7.72 -0.91
CA GLY A 28 -6.84 -8.36 -1.51
C GLY A 28 -6.18 -7.49 -2.57
N LEU A 29 -5.02 -7.96 -3.02
CA LEU A 29 -4.29 -7.33 -4.11
C LEU A 29 -4.86 -7.73 -5.46
N THR A 30 -4.87 -6.79 -6.39
CA THR A 30 -5.26 -7.01 -7.80
C THR A 30 -4.07 -7.45 -8.67
N ILE A 31 -2.84 -7.20 -8.21
CA ILE A 31 -1.60 -7.66 -8.85
C ILE A 31 -1.34 -9.14 -8.52
N GLN A 32 -0.83 -9.88 -9.51
CA GLN A 32 -0.32 -11.25 -9.34
C GLN A 32 1.21 -11.27 -9.30
N GLY A 33 1.79 -12.24 -8.60
CA GLY A 33 3.24 -12.37 -8.46
C GLY A 33 3.83 -11.37 -7.45
N GLU A 34 5.03 -10.89 -7.72
CA GLU A 34 5.71 -9.92 -6.86
C GLU A 34 5.06 -8.53 -6.99
N PRO A 35 4.58 -7.91 -5.88
CA PRO A 35 3.84 -6.65 -5.94
C PRO A 35 4.78 -5.42 -6.01
N ALA A 36 5.79 -5.46 -6.88
CA ALA A 36 6.79 -4.39 -7.04
C ALA A 36 6.15 -3.04 -7.35
N ASP A 37 5.13 -3.03 -8.21
CA ASP A 37 4.39 -1.81 -8.57
C ASP A 37 3.63 -1.19 -7.38
N LEU A 38 3.37 -1.96 -6.32
CA LEU A 38 2.78 -1.46 -5.07
C LEU A 38 3.86 -1.00 -4.10
N TYR A 39 4.87 -1.83 -3.79
CA TYR A 39 5.82 -1.48 -2.72
C TYR A 39 6.88 -0.48 -3.16
N ASN A 40 7.31 -0.45 -4.43
CA ASN A 40 8.32 0.50 -4.90
C ASN A 40 7.88 1.96 -4.70
N PRO A 41 6.66 2.37 -5.12
CA PRO A 41 6.20 3.75 -4.85
C PRO A 41 6.10 4.08 -3.36
N LEU A 42 5.72 3.11 -2.51
CA LEU A 42 5.66 3.34 -1.06
C LEU A 42 7.05 3.56 -0.46
N LEU A 43 8.07 2.88 -0.99
CA LEU A 43 9.47 3.07 -0.58
C LEU A 43 10.02 4.41 -1.09
N GLU A 44 9.69 4.81 -2.32
CA GLU A 44 10.08 6.12 -2.87
C GLU A 44 9.49 7.28 -2.06
N LEU A 45 8.21 7.19 -1.66
CA LEU A 45 7.57 8.16 -0.77
C LEU A 45 8.24 8.23 0.60
N ALA A 46 8.58 7.07 1.18
CA ALA A 46 9.33 7.04 2.43
C ALA A 46 10.70 7.71 2.30
N GLU A 47 11.36 7.57 1.14
CA GLU A 47 12.64 8.21 0.87
C GLU A 47 12.51 9.73 0.79
N LYS A 48 11.50 10.25 0.07
CA LYS A 48 11.22 11.70 0.03
C LYS A 48 10.95 12.28 1.43
N VAL A 49 10.24 11.54 2.28
CA VAL A 49 10.01 11.92 3.68
C VAL A 49 11.32 11.93 4.46
N ARG A 50 12.17 10.92 4.29
CA ARG A 50 13.49 10.85 4.93
C ARG A 50 14.38 12.02 4.54
N GLU A 51 14.33 12.44 3.28
CA GLU A 51 15.12 13.54 2.73
C GLU A 51 14.54 14.92 3.05
N GLY A 52 13.32 14.96 3.58
CA GLY A 52 12.61 16.20 3.90
C GLY A 52 12.07 16.92 2.66
N GLU A 53 12.02 16.24 1.51
CA GLU A 53 11.45 16.76 0.26
C GLU A 53 9.93 16.82 0.32
N GLU A 54 9.31 15.93 1.10
CA GLU A 54 7.88 15.84 1.27
C GLU A 54 7.47 15.60 2.74
N PRO A 55 6.47 16.33 3.28
CA PRO A 55 5.94 16.03 4.61
C PRO A 55 5.22 14.68 4.65
N ALA A 56 5.37 13.93 5.75
CA ALA A 56 4.73 12.63 5.95
C ALA A 56 3.20 12.65 5.66
N ALA A 57 2.50 13.71 6.09
CA ALA A 57 1.06 13.82 5.86
C ALA A 57 0.66 13.94 4.38
N SER A 58 1.53 14.52 3.53
CA SER A 58 1.31 14.56 2.08
C SER A 58 1.58 13.18 1.47
N ALA A 59 2.71 12.58 1.85
CA ALA A 59 3.10 11.25 1.39
C ALA A 59 2.07 10.17 1.79
N ASP A 60 1.40 10.31 2.94
CA ASP A 60 0.33 9.41 3.38
C ASP A 60 -0.88 9.42 2.42
N VAL A 61 -1.24 10.58 1.88
CA VAL A 61 -2.33 10.71 0.90
C VAL A 61 -1.94 10.02 -0.41
N GLU A 62 -0.71 10.22 -0.87
CA GLU A 62 -0.19 9.57 -2.08
C GLU A 62 -0.09 8.05 -1.89
N ALA A 63 0.40 7.59 -0.74
CA ALA A 63 0.44 6.17 -0.38
C ALA A 63 -0.96 5.54 -0.41
N GLY A 64 -1.98 6.25 0.08
CA GLY A 64 -3.37 5.82 -0.01
C GLY A 64 -3.85 5.65 -1.45
N ALA A 65 -3.49 6.57 -2.35
CA ALA A 65 -3.83 6.45 -3.77
C ALA A 65 -3.11 5.26 -4.44
N VAL A 66 -1.84 5.02 -4.11
CA VAL A 66 -1.08 3.85 -4.60
C VAL A 66 -1.72 2.56 -4.13
N ILE A 67 -2.03 2.45 -2.83
CA ILE A 67 -2.66 1.26 -2.25
C ILE A 67 -4.04 1.02 -2.90
N ALA A 68 -4.86 2.06 -3.05
CA ALA A 68 -6.18 1.96 -3.66
C ALA A 68 -6.14 1.46 -5.11
N LYS A 69 -5.10 1.82 -5.88
CA LYS A 69 -4.90 1.36 -7.26
C LYS A 69 -4.73 -0.16 -7.36
N PHE A 70 -4.13 -0.78 -6.35
CA PHE A 70 -3.74 -2.18 -6.37
C PHE A 70 -4.52 -3.08 -5.41
N THR A 71 -5.58 -2.54 -4.81
CA THR A 71 -6.42 -3.28 -3.86
C THR A 71 -7.86 -3.36 -4.34
N THR A 72 -8.56 -4.40 -3.89
CA THR A 72 -10.00 -4.56 -4.04
C THR A 72 -10.58 -5.09 -2.74
N THR A 73 -11.79 -4.63 -2.40
CA THR A 73 -12.59 -5.13 -1.26
C THR A 73 -13.55 -6.25 -1.68
N HIS A 74 -13.60 -6.55 -2.98
CA HIS A 74 -14.39 -7.62 -3.57
C HIS A 74 -13.46 -8.54 -4.38
N PRO A 75 -12.55 -9.27 -3.72
CA PRO A 75 -11.68 -10.20 -4.43
C PRO A 75 -12.52 -11.29 -5.11
N ALA A 76 -12.18 -11.61 -6.35
CA ALA A 76 -12.80 -12.71 -7.07
C ALA A 76 -12.58 -14.05 -6.31
N PRO A 77 -13.43 -15.06 -6.55
CA PRO A 77 -13.22 -16.41 -6.02
C PRO A 77 -11.80 -16.93 -6.28
N LEU A 78 -11.25 -17.71 -5.34
CA LEU A 78 -9.86 -18.17 -5.41
C LEU A 78 -9.54 -18.90 -6.72
N ASN A 79 -10.45 -19.76 -7.18
CA ASN A 79 -10.32 -20.50 -8.43
C ASN A 79 -10.17 -19.58 -9.65
N GLU A 80 -10.84 -18.43 -9.70
CA GLU A 80 -10.70 -17.47 -10.79
C GLU A 80 -9.36 -16.71 -10.73
N ARG A 81 -8.86 -16.47 -9.52
CA ARG A 81 -7.59 -15.76 -9.29
C ARG A 81 -6.37 -16.61 -9.66
N ILE A 82 -6.42 -17.92 -9.43
CA ILE A 82 -5.32 -18.84 -9.76
C ILE A 82 -5.40 -19.43 -11.17
N ALA A 83 -6.53 -19.29 -11.87
CA ALA A 83 -6.71 -19.86 -13.21
C ALA A 83 -5.98 -19.08 -14.32
N ARG A 84 -5.53 -17.85 -14.08
CA ARG A 84 -4.85 -17.00 -15.10
C ARG A 84 -3.33 -17.20 -15.17
N VAL A 85 -2.83 -18.35 -14.73
CA VAL A 85 -1.44 -18.75 -14.96
C VAL A 85 -1.41 -19.55 -16.27
N GLU A 86 -1.45 -18.85 -17.40
CA GLU A 86 -1.05 -19.38 -18.72
C GLU A 86 0.20 -18.65 -19.21
#